data_AF-A0A432Q2R8-F1
#
_entry.id   AF-A0A432Q2R8-F1
#
_cell.length_a   1.000
_cell.length_b   1.000
_cell.length_c   1.000
_cell.angle_alpha   90.00
_cell.angle_beta   90.00
_cell.angle_gamma   90.00
#
_symmetry.space_group_name_H-M   'P 1'
#
loop_
_entity.id
_entity.type
_entity.pdbx_description
1 polymer ?
#
loop_
_entity_poly.entity_id
_entity_poly.type
_entity_poly.pdbx_seq_one_letter_code
_entity_poly.pdbx_strand_id
1 'polypeptide(L)'
;MSEVKWGWKKTRSIFAAVVVSSAVVGMASTAMAGTRGQSEQDLKSMVEQLKQTVQTLEQKLAVMEENQTAADKAIQEVANQKNDSGLLLPDNTTMKLYGYAKLDAMWTDQDGGGKFAYTPSAVLLDKDEDAHADNAFLMHARQTRLGFATSTDTPYGKFNTKIEGDFYGSGGNEVYSNSWGFRLRRAYGELGNFLIGQEWSTFVDLAAYPETIDFGGAVGSLFIRQAMIRYSQGFEGGSFQFAIENPESNFATKTIDANGVESDASFGSGNEVMPDIIARLNLDPAFGHFSVVGMLRRLSYDGVPFAGNTFGYSAGRFGEHSDAGHGPSDDTLGYAVSLNAVIPTFGKDNFHFEANYGTALGRYLTAGFQEAFVNPLTLYSLYLILLPYLSLSGRSP
;
A
#
# COMPACT_ATOMS: atom_id res chain seq x y z
N MET A 1 13.43 -31.34 41.41
CA MET A 1 12.40 -30.48 40.81
C MET A 1 12.52 -30.62 39.30
N SER A 2 11.60 -31.35 38.69
CA SER A 2 11.62 -31.74 37.28
C SER A 2 11.03 -30.63 36.39
N GLU A 3 11.81 -30.18 35.41
CA GLU A 3 11.40 -29.21 34.40
C GLU A 3 10.41 -29.80 33.39
N VAL A 4 9.30 -29.08 33.18
CA VAL A 4 8.27 -29.40 32.19
C VAL A 4 8.70 -28.80 30.84
N LYS A 5 9.25 -29.63 29.95
CA LYS A 5 9.43 -29.30 28.53
C LYS A 5 8.09 -29.43 27.81
N TRP A 6 7.44 -28.30 27.50
CA TRP A 6 6.21 -28.29 26.69
C TRP A 6 6.57 -28.40 25.20
N GLY A 7 6.18 -29.51 24.57
CA GLY A 7 6.54 -29.85 23.20
C GLY A 7 5.67 -29.16 22.14
N TRP A 8 6.26 -28.21 21.41
CA TRP A 8 5.69 -27.53 20.24
C TRP A 8 5.29 -28.43 19.05
N LYS A 9 5.62 -29.73 19.07
CA LYS A 9 5.15 -30.67 18.05
C LYS A 9 3.70 -31.13 18.25
N LYS A 10 3.16 -31.09 19.47
CA LYS A 10 1.79 -31.55 19.74
C LYS A 10 0.69 -30.57 19.28
N THR A 11 1.00 -29.27 19.17
CA THR A 11 0.02 -28.23 18.83
C THR A 11 -0.41 -28.27 17.35
N ARG A 12 0.46 -28.72 16.43
CA ARG A 12 0.13 -28.86 15.00
C ARG A 12 -0.86 -30.01 14.74
N SER A 13 -0.73 -31.13 15.45
CA SER A 13 -1.65 -32.26 15.35
C SER A 13 -3.04 -31.94 15.94
N ILE A 14 -3.10 -31.05 16.95
CA ILE A 14 -4.36 -30.61 17.56
C ILE A 14 -5.09 -29.63 16.62
N PHE A 15 -4.38 -28.74 15.92
CA PHE A 15 -5.00 -27.83 14.94
C PHE A 15 -5.57 -28.55 13.71
N ALA A 16 -4.87 -29.58 13.20
CA ALA A 16 -5.42 -30.41 12.12
C ALA A 16 -6.68 -31.17 12.57
N ALA A 17 -6.72 -31.67 13.80
CA ALA A 17 -7.89 -32.34 14.37
C ALA A 17 -9.09 -31.39 14.59
N VAL A 18 -8.84 -30.12 14.93
CA VAL A 18 -9.88 -29.09 15.14
C VAL A 18 -10.51 -28.63 13.83
N VAL A 19 -9.73 -28.51 12.74
CA VAL A 19 -10.26 -28.14 11.41
C VAL A 19 -11.10 -29.27 10.78
N VAL A 20 -10.75 -30.54 11.04
CA VAL A 20 -11.61 -31.68 10.66
C VAL A 20 -12.90 -31.71 11.49
N SER A 21 -12.86 -31.27 12.75
CA SER A 21 -14.02 -31.24 13.64
C SER A 21 -15.04 -30.14 13.27
N SER A 22 -14.58 -28.94 12.86
CA SER A 22 -15.47 -27.84 12.47
C SER A 22 -16.11 -28.02 11.09
N ALA A 23 -15.46 -28.74 10.17
CA ALA A 23 -16.07 -29.12 8.89
C ALA A 23 -17.20 -30.16 9.05
N VAL A 24 -17.11 -31.07 10.03
CA VAL A 24 -18.16 -32.04 10.35
C VAL A 24 -19.37 -31.36 11.03
N VAL A 25 -19.14 -30.31 11.83
CA VAL A 25 -20.21 -29.56 12.50
C VAL A 25 -20.95 -28.61 11.55
N GLY A 26 -20.26 -27.99 10.59
CA GLY A 26 -20.87 -27.11 9.59
C GLY A 26 -21.75 -27.82 8.55
N MET A 27 -21.49 -29.11 8.28
CA MET A 27 -22.34 -29.92 7.40
C MET A 27 -23.54 -30.56 8.14
N ALA A 28 -23.52 -30.58 9.48
CA ALA A 28 -24.67 -31.01 10.27
C ALA A 28 -25.72 -29.90 10.47
N SER A 29 -25.32 -28.61 10.40
CA SER A 29 -26.20 -27.48 10.69
C SER A 29 -27.07 -27.01 9.52
N THR A 30 -26.77 -27.39 8.27
CA THR A 30 -27.62 -27.10 7.10
C THR A 30 -28.67 -28.18 6.80
N ALA A 31 -28.68 -29.29 7.55
CA ALA A 31 -29.67 -30.37 7.39
C ALA A 31 -30.89 -30.25 8.35
N MET A 32 -30.93 -29.25 9.23
CA MET A 32 -31.97 -29.11 10.26
C MET A 32 -32.92 -27.93 10.02
N ALA A 33 -33.24 -27.64 8.76
CA ALA A 33 -34.28 -26.69 8.39
C ALA A 33 -35.03 -27.16 7.12
N GLY A 34 -35.76 -28.27 7.23
CA GLY A 34 -36.62 -28.75 6.15
C GLY A 34 -37.27 -30.09 6.46
N THR A 35 -38.60 -30.06 6.64
CA THR A 35 -39.60 -31.12 6.42
C THR A 35 -39.17 -32.58 6.58
N ARG A 36 -39.75 -33.23 7.59
CA ARG A 36 -39.73 -34.67 7.91
C ARG A 36 -39.94 -35.55 6.65
N GLY A 37 -38.83 -36.03 6.06
CA GLY A 37 -38.86 -36.96 4.92
C GLY A 37 -37.64 -36.87 3.99
N GLN A 38 -36.42 -36.92 4.52
CA GLN A 38 -35.22 -37.13 3.70
C GLN A 38 -34.68 -38.53 3.94
N SER A 39 -34.42 -39.23 2.84
CA SER A 39 -34.16 -40.66 2.79
C SER A 39 -32.77 -40.98 3.38
N GLU A 40 -32.61 -42.14 4.02
CA GLU A 40 -31.29 -42.64 4.44
C GLU A 40 -30.26 -42.67 3.29
N GLN A 41 -30.73 -42.64 2.05
CA GLN A 41 -29.92 -42.57 0.84
C GLN A 41 -29.18 -41.24 0.68
N ASP A 42 -29.80 -40.11 1.04
CA ASP A 42 -29.19 -38.78 0.95
C ASP A 42 -28.12 -38.57 2.04
N LEU A 43 -28.34 -39.11 3.23
CA LEU A 43 -27.33 -39.12 4.29
C LEU A 43 -26.13 -40.00 3.92
N LYS A 44 -26.36 -41.15 3.29
CA LYS A 44 -25.28 -42.04 2.82
C LYS A 44 -24.45 -41.39 1.72
N SER A 45 -25.07 -40.67 0.78
CA SER A 45 -24.34 -39.98 -0.29
C SER A 45 -23.49 -38.81 0.25
N MET A 46 -24.01 -38.08 1.24
CA MET A 46 -23.31 -36.96 1.87
C MET A 46 -22.11 -37.44 2.72
N VAL A 47 -22.25 -38.56 3.43
CA VAL A 47 -21.12 -39.20 4.15
C VAL A 47 -20.04 -39.68 3.18
N GLU A 48 -20.42 -40.21 2.03
CA GLU A 48 -19.46 -40.66 1.02
C GLU A 48 -18.72 -39.48 0.36
N GLN A 49 -19.42 -38.38 0.08
CA GLN A 49 -18.80 -37.13 -0.40
C GLN A 49 -17.85 -36.52 0.64
N LEU A 50 -18.19 -36.56 1.94
CA LEU A 50 -17.29 -36.11 3.00
C LEU A 50 -16.00 -36.92 3.01
N LYS A 51 -16.10 -38.25 2.93
CA LYS A 51 -14.92 -39.14 2.92
C LYS A 51 -13.99 -38.85 1.75
N GLN A 52 -14.55 -38.63 0.56
CA GLN A 52 -13.77 -38.27 -0.63
C GLN A 52 -13.09 -36.90 -0.48
N THR A 53 -13.78 -35.94 0.14
CA THR A 53 -13.22 -34.60 0.37
C THR A 53 -12.07 -34.65 1.38
N VAL A 54 -12.21 -35.40 2.48
CA VAL A 54 -11.15 -35.57 3.48
C VAL A 54 -9.92 -36.24 2.85
N GLN A 55 -10.09 -37.31 2.07
CA GLN A 55 -8.96 -37.96 1.37
C GLN A 55 -8.25 -37.00 0.41
N THR A 56 -8.99 -36.18 -0.32
CA THR A 56 -8.42 -35.20 -1.25
C THR A 56 -7.63 -34.11 -0.50
N LEU A 57 -8.12 -33.66 0.66
CA LEU A 57 -7.44 -32.67 1.49
C LEU A 57 -6.16 -33.23 2.12
N GLU A 58 -6.18 -34.47 2.60
CA GLU A 58 -5.01 -35.16 3.12
C GLU A 58 -3.92 -35.31 2.04
N GLN A 59 -4.30 -35.69 0.82
CA GLN A 59 -3.38 -35.77 -0.31
C GLN A 59 -2.79 -34.40 -0.67
N LYS A 60 -3.60 -33.34 -0.69
CA LYS A 60 -3.11 -31.98 -0.96
C LYS A 60 -2.17 -31.47 0.13
N LEU A 61 -2.46 -31.75 1.40
CA LEU A 61 -1.58 -31.40 2.52
C LEU A 61 -0.24 -32.14 2.41
N ALA A 62 -0.24 -33.43 2.07
CA ALA A 62 0.99 -34.18 1.85
C ALA A 62 1.85 -33.58 0.74
N VAL A 63 1.25 -33.22 -0.40
CA VAL A 63 1.96 -32.57 -1.52
C VAL A 63 2.48 -31.17 -1.13
N MET A 64 1.72 -30.40 -0.33
CA MET A 64 2.18 -29.09 0.15
C MET A 64 3.33 -29.20 1.16
N GLU A 65 3.27 -30.16 2.08
CA GLU A 65 4.36 -30.42 3.03
C GLU A 65 5.62 -30.91 2.32
N GLU A 66 5.47 -31.75 1.28
CA GLU A 66 6.57 -32.20 0.44
C GLU A 66 7.19 -31.03 -0.34
N ASN A 67 6.37 -30.18 -0.96
CA ASN A 67 6.83 -28.99 -1.68
C ASN A 67 7.53 -27.96 -0.77
N GLN A 68 7.02 -27.76 0.46
CA GLN A 68 7.69 -26.92 1.46
C GLN A 68 9.02 -27.53 1.90
N THR A 69 9.07 -28.84 2.16
CA THR A 69 10.30 -29.52 2.55
C THR A 69 11.35 -29.50 1.43
N ALA A 70 10.92 -29.62 0.17
CA ALA A 70 11.79 -29.52 -0.99
C ALA A 70 12.33 -28.09 -1.18
N ALA A 71 11.50 -27.06 -0.96
CA ALA A 71 11.93 -25.66 -0.97
C ALA A 71 12.94 -25.37 0.15
N ASP A 72 12.70 -25.86 1.36
CA ASP A 72 13.61 -25.69 2.50
C ASP A 72 14.95 -26.41 2.26
N LYS A 73 14.93 -27.61 1.68
CA LYS A 73 16.15 -28.34 1.29
C LYS A 73 16.91 -27.61 0.19
N ALA A 74 16.23 -27.09 -0.83
CA ALA A 74 16.87 -26.31 -1.89
C ALA A 74 17.52 -25.02 -1.33
N ILE A 75 16.88 -24.36 -0.36
CA ILE A 75 17.45 -23.21 0.36
C ILE A 75 18.69 -23.62 1.16
N GLN A 76 18.65 -24.77 1.86
CA GLN A 76 19.81 -25.28 2.60
C GLN A 76 20.95 -25.77 1.71
N GLU A 77 20.67 -26.36 0.55
CA GLU A 77 21.69 -26.76 -0.43
C GLU A 77 22.39 -25.55 -1.05
N VAL A 78 21.65 -24.48 -1.34
CA VAL A 78 22.23 -23.20 -1.78
C VAL A 78 23.05 -22.54 -0.66
N ALA A 79 22.59 -22.61 0.60
CA ALA A 79 23.32 -22.06 1.75
C ALA A 79 24.61 -22.81 2.07
N ASN A 80 24.67 -24.12 1.81
CA ASN A 80 25.83 -24.97 2.11
C ASN A 80 26.93 -24.93 1.02
N GLN A 81 26.70 -24.28 -0.12
CA GLN A 81 27.75 -24.03 -1.10
C GLN A 81 28.62 -22.85 -0.67
N LYS A 82 29.78 -23.15 -0.07
CA LYS A 82 30.87 -22.18 0.09
C LYS A 82 31.38 -21.76 -1.30
N ASN A 83 30.78 -20.71 -1.85
CA ASN A 83 31.28 -20.02 -3.02
C ASN A 83 32.15 -18.84 -2.56
N ASP A 84 33.43 -18.87 -2.92
CA ASP A 84 34.41 -17.77 -2.78
C ASP A 84 34.10 -16.61 -3.74
N SER A 85 32.84 -16.24 -3.89
CA SER A 85 32.40 -15.23 -4.85
C SER A 85 31.24 -14.41 -4.29
N GLY A 86 31.60 -13.22 -3.80
CA GLY A 86 30.81 -11.99 -3.96
C GLY A 86 29.91 -11.56 -2.81
N LEU A 87 29.36 -12.47 -2.00
CA LEU A 87 28.49 -12.06 -0.90
C LEU A 87 28.61 -12.99 0.31
N LEU A 88 29.33 -12.52 1.33
CA LEU A 88 29.43 -13.19 2.62
C LEU A 88 28.22 -12.77 3.47
N LEU A 89 27.30 -13.71 3.69
CA LEU A 89 26.23 -13.57 4.67
C LEU A 89 26.67 -14.22 5.99
N PRO A 90 26.27 -13.69 7.15
CA PRO A 90 26.42 -14.41 8.41
C PRO A 90 25.75 -15.79 8.34
N ASP A 91 26.32 -16.81 9.00
CA ASP A 91 25.83 -18.21 8.95
C ASP A 91 24.35 -18.39 9.34
N ASN A 92 23.79 -17.44 10.10
CA ASN A 92 22.40 -17.37 10.56
C ASN A 92 21.52 -16.44 9.72
N THR A 93 21.96 -16.04 8.53
CA THR A 93 21.25 -15.10 7.65
C THR A 93 20.86 -15.76 6.35
N THR A 94 19.56 -15.73 6.05
CA THR A 94 19.02 -16.07 4.74
C THR A 94 18.82 -14.81 3.91
N MET A 95 18.93 -14.95 2.60
CA MET A 95 18.75 -13.86 1.65
C MET A 95 17.86 -14.31 0.50
N LYS A 96 17.02 -13.39 0.02
CA LYS A 96 16.17 -13.55 -1.14
C LYS A 96 16.34 -12.37 -2.08
N LEU A 97 16.84 -12.65 -3.29
CA LEU A 97 16.68 -11.75 -4.42
C LEU A 97 15.31 -12.02 -5.07
N TYR A 98 14.55 -10.99 -5.37
CA TYR A 98 13.23 -11.09 -5.99
C TYR A 98 12.96 -9.93 -6.93
N GLY A 99 11.91 -10.05 -7.74
CA GLY A 99 11.57 -9.03 -8.72
C GLY A 99 10.83 -9.63 -9.91
N TYR A 100 10.65 -8.81 -10.93
CA TYR A 100 10.12 -9.23 -12.22
C TYR A 100 10.50 -8.22 -13.30
N ALA A 101 10.65 -8.69 -14.54
CA ALA A 101 10.59 -7.84 -15.72
C ALA A 101 9.13 -7.72 -16.16
N LYS A 102 8.68 -6.51 -16.51
CA LYS A 102 7.32 -6.28 -17.00
C LYS A 102 7.37 -5.39 -18.24
N LEU A 103 6.62 -5.76 -19.26
CA LEU A 103 6.33 -4.94 -20.43
C LEU A 103 4.88 -4.47 -20.31
N ASP A 104 4.68 -3.16 -20.34
CA ASP A 104 3.38 -2.53 -20.41
C ASP A 104 3.17 -2.02 -21.84
N ALA A 105 1.98 -2.26 -22.38
CA ALA A 105 1.54 -1.74 -23.66
C ALA A 105 0.17 -1.10 -23.46
N MET A 106 0.03 0.15 -23.88
CA MET A 106 -1.12 0.99 -23.61
C MET A 106 -1.57 1.65 -24.90
N TRP A 107 -2.88 1.74 -25.07
CA TRP A 107 -3.52 2.49 -26.13
C TRP A 107 -4.54 3.42 -25.51
N THR A 108 -4.48 4.70 -25.88
CA THR A 108 -5.23 5.79 -25.26
C THR A 108 -6.01 6.51 -26.34
N ASP A 109 -7.34 6.41 -26.29
CA ASP A 109 -8.28 7.14 -27.17
C ASP A 109 -8.38 8.62 -26.73
N GLN A 110 -8.56 8.85 -25.42
CA GLN A 110 -8.50 10.18 -24.83
C GLN A 110 -7.54 10.16 -23.65
N ASP A 111 -6.53 11.02 -23.67
CA ASP A 111 -5.55 11.13 -22.59
C ASP A 111 -6.23 11.68 -21.32
N GLY A 112 -6.57 10.78 -20.40
CA GLY A 112 -7.10 11.08 -19.08
C GLY A 112 -6.05 11.63 -18.09
N GLY A 113 -4.99 12.23 -18.61
CA GLY A 113 -3.89 12.76 -17.83
C GLY A 113 -2.81 11.72 -17.56
N GLY A 114 -1.60 12.00 -18.02
CA GLY A 114 -0.40 11.23 -17.71
C GLY A 114 -0.02 10.24 -18.81
N LYS A 115 1.17 10.45 -19.40
CA LYS A 115 1.65 9.61 -20.51
C LYS A 115 1.86 8.14 -20.14
N PHE A 116 2.36 7.83 -18.94
CA PHE A 116 2.86 6.48 -18.57
C PHE A 116 1.97 5.70 -17.60
N ALA A 117 0.88 6.31 -17.16
CA ALA A 117 -0.07 5.78 -16.19
C ALA A 117 -1.22 6.78 -16.11
N TYR A 118 -2.43 6.27 -15.85
CA TYR A 118 -3.57 7.15 -15.60
C TYR A 118 -3.32 8.03 -14.35
N THR A 119 -3.47 9.35 -14.52
CA THR A 119 -3.21 10.36 -13.48
C THR A 119 -4.46 11.24 -13.30
N PRO A 120 -5.39 10.86 -12.40
CA PRO A 120 -6.68 11.54 -12.24
C PRO A 120 -6.59 13.06 -11.99
N SER A 121 -5.56 13.52 -11.28
CA SER A 121 -5.36 14.95 -10.99
C SER A 121 -4.98 15.78 -12.22
N ALA A 122 -4.59 15.14 -13.33
CA ALA A 122 -4.25 15.79 -14.59
C ALA A 122 -5.43 15.84 -15.57
N VAL A 123 -6.61 15.32 -15.21
CA VAL A 123 -7.86 15.54 -15.95
C VAL A 123 -8.29 16.99 -15.75
N LEU A 124 -8.23 17.78 -16.81
CA LEU A 124 -8.58 19.20 -16.78
C LEU A 124 -10.11 19.35 -16.80
N LEU A 125 -10.65 20.17 -15.91
CA LEU A 125 -12.11 20.40 -15.81
C LEU A 125 -12.59 21.53 -16.74
N ASP A 126 -11.68 22.32 -17.32
CA ASP A 126 -11.97 23.63 -17.92
C ASP A 126 -11.11 24.04 -19.13
N LYS A 127 -10.36 23.11 -19.75
CA LYS A 127 -9.51 23.41 -20.93
C LYS A 127 -9.96 22.62 -22.16
N ASP A 128 -9.72 23.18 -23.34
CA ASP A 128 -10.11 22.63 -24.65
C ASP A 128 -9.85 21.11 -24.73
N GLU A 129 -10.89 20.35 -25.11
CA GLU A 129 -10.86 18.89 -25.29
C GLU A 129 -9.70 18.43 -26.21
N ASP A 130 -9.21 19.34 -27.08
CA ASP A 130 -8.14 19.12 -28.06
C ASP A 130 -6.70 19.13 -27.49
N ALA A 131 -6.51 19.39 -26.18
CA ALA A 131 -5.17 19.45 -25.57
C ALA A 131 -4.53 18.07 -25.30
N HIS A 132 -5.25 16.99 -25.57
CA HIS A 132 -4.88 15.63 -25.21
C HIS A 132 -4.45 14.79 -26.41
N ALA A 133 -3.53 13.85 -26.17
CA ALA A 133 -3.15 12.89 -27.19
C ALA A 133 -4.33 11.96 -27.48
N ASP A 134 -4.89 12.10 -28.68
CA ASP A 134 -5.89 11.18 -29.22
C ASP A 134 -5.19 10.02 -29.93
N ASN A 135 -5.72 8.80 -29.78
CA ASN A 135 -5.24 7.59 -30.45
C ASN A 135 -3.74 7.27 -30.21
N ALA A 136 -3.24 7.47 -28.99
CA ALA A 136 -1.83 7.28 -28.67
C ALA A 136 -1.50 5.82 -28.29
N PHE A 137 -0.38 5.31 -28.82
CA PHE A 137 0.19 4.02 -28.41
C PHE A 137 1.50 4.22 -27.66
N LEU A 138 1.67 3.47 -26.57
CA LEU A 138 2.88 3.50 -25.75
C LEU A 138 3.25 2.11 -25.26
N MET A 139 4.55 1.82 -25.22
CA MET A 139 5.10 0.66 -24.55
C MET A 139 6.30 1.03 -23.70
N HIS A 140 6.46 0.38 -22.54
CA HIS A 140 7.65 0.54 -21.72
C HIS A 140 7.87 -0.62 -20.75
N ALA A 141 9.05 -0.67 -20.13
CA ALA A 141 9.39 -1.66 -19.10
C ALA A 141 9.63 -1.05 -17.71
N ARG A 142 9.15 0.17 -17.44
CA ARG A 142 9.47 0.94 -16.24
C ARG A 142 9.00 0.29 -14.94
N GLN A 143 7.92 -0.51 -14.99
CA GLN A 143 7.43 -1.24 -13.81
C GLN A 143 8.30 -2.43 -13.41
N THR A 144 9.33 -2.75 -14.20
CA THR A 144 10.33 -3.77 -13.84
C THR A 144 10.85 -3.48 -12.44
N ARG A 145 10.81 -4.51 -11.59
CA ARG A 145 11.07 -4.40 -10.16
C ARG A 145 12.22 -5.29 -9.77
N LEU A 146 13.07 -4.76 -8.90
CA LEU A 146 14.14 -5.50 -8.24
C LEU A 146 14.03 -5.28 -6.73
N GLY A 147 14.21 -6.35 -5.98
CA GLY A 147 14.22 -6.30 -4.54
C GLY A 147 15.13 -7.35 -3.93
N PHE A 148 15.60 -7.03 -2.74
CA PHE A 148 16.47 -7.84 -1.92
C PHE A 148 15.87 -7.88 -0.52
N ALA A 149 15.83 -9.05 0.09
CA ALA A 149 15.41 -9.21 1.48
C ALA A 149 16.34 -10.16 2.22
N THR A 150 16.54 -9.91 3.52
CA THR A 150 17.25 -10.84 4.41
C THR A 150 16.40 -11.21 5.60
N SER A 151 16.70 -12.35 6.21
CA SER A 151 16.20 -12.75 7.52
C SER A 151 17.34 -13.36 8.32
N THR A 152 17.71 -12.69 9.41
CA THR A 152 18.79 -13.09 10.31
C THR A 152 18.22 -13.51 11.65
N ASP A 153 18.57 -14.71 12.14
CA ASP A 153 18.16 -15.15 13.47
C ASP A 153 18.99 -14.45 14.56
N THR A 154 18.35 -13.65 15.41
CA THR A 154 19.02 -12.93 16.52
C THR A 154 18.51 -13.42 17.88
N PRO A 155 19.23 -13.13 18.99
CA PRO A 155 18.72 -13.39 20.34
C PRO A 155 17.38 -12.72 20.67
N TYR A 156 16.98 -11.70 19.89
CA TYR A 156 15.73 -10.94 20.07
C TYR A 156 14.62 -11.36 19.09
N GLY A 157 14.83 -12.43 18.32
CA GLY A 157 13.94 -12.88 17.25
C GLY A 157 14.54 -12.66 15.85
N LYS A 158 13.72 -12.90 14.82
CA LYS A 158 14.16 -12.69 13.43
C LYS A 158 14.29 -11.20 13.13
N PHE A 159 15.46 -10.79 12.67
CA PHE A 159 15.68 -9.48 12.08
C PHE A 159 15.52 -9.59 10.57
N ASN A 160 14.47 -9.00 10.02
CA ASN A 160 14.23 -8.99 8.58
C ASN A 160 14.64 -7.65 7.99
N THR A 161 15.20 -7.64 6.79
CA THR A 161 15.42 -6.39 6.04
C THR A 161 14.86 -6.50 4.63
N LYS A 162 14.52 -5.37 4.03
CA LYS A 162 14.08 -5.29 2.65
C LYS A 162 14.54 -4.01 2.00
N ILE A 163 15.04 -4.12 0.77
CA ILE A 163 15.29 -3.02 -0.16
C ILE A 163 14.60 -3.37 -1.48
N GLU A 164 13.76 -2.48 -2.00
CA GLU A 164 12.99 -2.67 -3.23
C GLU A 164 12.94 -1.37 -4.04
N GLY A 165 13.07 -1.47 -5.36
CA GLY A 165 12.88 -0.35 -6.27
C GLY A 165 12.36 -0.77 -7.65
N ASP A 166 12.00 0.24 -8.46
CA ASP A 166 11.55 0.08 -9.84
C ASP A 166 12.15 1.18 -10.75
N PHE A 167 11.99 1.04 -12.07
CA PHE A 167 12.47 1.99 -13.07
C PHE A 167 11.42 3.05 -13.45
N TYR A 168 10.43 3.31 -12.57
CA TYR A 168 9.47 4.41 -12.69
C TYR A 168 9.99 5.70 -12.02
N GLY A 169 11.31 5.85 -11.86
CA GLY A 169 11.93 7.10 -11.44
C GLY A 169 11.84 8.19 -12.49
N SER A 170 12.49 9.32 -12.24
CA SER A 170 12.56 10.47 -13.15
C SER A 170 13.91 10.54 -13.88
N GLY A 171 14.11 11.60 -14.69
CA GLY A 171 15.40 11.91 -15.32
C GLY A 171 15.65 11.31 -16.71
N GLY A 172 14.72 10.48 -17.23
CA GLY A 172 14.79 9.91 -18.58
C GLY A 172 13.85 10.60 -19.57
N ASN A 173 13.96 10.25 -20.85
CA ASN A 173 13.00 10.59 -21.91
C ASN A 173 13.05 9.57 -23.04
N GLU A 174 11.96 9.45 -23.80
CA GLU A 174 11.86 8.47 -24.89
C GLU A 174 12.49 8.92 -26.21
N VAL A 175 12.96 10.17 -26.30
CA VAL A 175 13.58 10.72 -27.52
C VAL A 175 14.99 10.16 -27.71
N TYR A 176 15.70 9.92 -26.60
CA TYR A 176 17.05 9.34 -26.60
C TYR A 176 17.04 7.91 -26.03
N SER A 177 18.07 7.53 -25.27
CA SER A 177 18.29 6.19 -24.73
C SER A 177 17.21 5.66 -23.77
N ASN A 178 16.12 6.39 -23.54
CA ASN A 178 14.99 5.99 -22.68
C ASN A 178 15.43 5.52 -21.28
N SER A 179 16.47 6.16 -20.74
CA SER A 179 17.17 5.75 -19.52
C SER A 179 16.52 6.36 -18.27
N TRP A 180 15.42 5.76 -17.83
CA TRP A 180 14.71 6.19 -16.62
C TRP A 180 15.42 5.74 -15.34
N GLY A 181 15.42 6.63 -14.33
CA GLY A 181 16.08 6.37 -13.05
C GLY A 181 15.44 5.22 -12.28
N PHE A 182 16.28 4.46 -11.59
CA PHE A 182 15.83 3.52 -10.55
C PHE A 182 15.43 4.32 -9.31
N ARG A 183 14.20 4.14 -8.82
CA ARG A 183 13.71 4.80 -7.61
C ARG A 183 13.48 3.82 -6.46
N LEU A 184 13.72 4.30 -5.25
CA LEU A 184 13.45 3.55 -4.03
C LEU A 184 11.93 3.44 -3.80
N ARG A 185 11.47 2.23 -3.51
CA ARG A 185 10.10 1.95 -3.09
C ARG A 185 10.05 1.63 -1.60
N ARG A 186 10.82 0.63 -1.18
CA ARG A 186 10.83 0.12 0.20
C ARG A 186 12.26 -0.04 0.67
N ALA A 187 12.58 0.42 1.87
CA ALA A 187 13.87 0.22 2.53
C ALA A 187 13.66 0.22 4.04
N TYR A 188 13.54 -0.95 4.66
CA TYR A 188 13.25 -1.05 6.08
C TYR A 188 13.86 -2.29 6.72
N GLY A 189 13.97 -2.24 8.06
CA GLY A 189 14.25 -3.38 8.92
C GLY A 189 13.09 -3.65 9.87
N GLU A 190 12.86 -4.92 10.19
CA GLU A 190 11.87 -5.40 11.15
C GLU A 190 12.53 -6.28 12.21
N LEU A 191 12.28 -6.00 13.48
CA LEU A 191 12.68 -6.85 14.60
C LEU A 191 11.53 -6.98 15.60
N GLY A 192 11.07 -8.21 15.81
CA GLY A 192 9.89 -8.47 16.63
C GLY A 192 8.68 -7.74 16.04
N ASN A 193 8.08 -6.84 16.82
CA ASN A 193 6.89 -6.10 16.45
C ASN A 193 7.19 -4.71 15.86
N PHE A 194 8.46 -4.33 15.72
CA PHE A 194 8.86 -3.01 15.23
C PHE A 194 9.35 -3.06 13.79
N LEU A 195 8.93 -2.07 13.00
CA LEU A 195 9.46 -1.72 11.68
C LEU A 195 10.10 -0.34 11.75
N ILE A 196 11.28 -0.18 11.17
CA ILE A 196 11.96 1.12 11.00
C ILE A 196 12.44 1.25 9.55
N GLY A 197 12.07 2.35 8.89
CA GLY A 197 12.49 2.67 7.53
C GLY A 197 11.32 3.05 6.62
N GLN A 198 11.54 3.02 5.30
CA GLN A 198 10.54 3.36 4.30
C GLN A 198 9.69 2.14 3.90
N GLU A 199 8.40 2.25 4.14
CA GLU A 199 7.39 1.26 3.75
C GLU A 199 6.08 1.98 3.38
N TRP A 200 5.13 1.24 2.81
CA TRP A 200 3.73 1.64 2.76
C TRP A 200 3.25 2.17 4.11
N SER A 201 2.67 3.36 4.09
CA SER A 201 2.07 4.00 5.27
C SER A 201 1.11 3.04 5.97
N THR A 202 1.07 3.10 7.29
CA THR A 202 0.08 2.44 8.14
C THR A 202 -1.35 2.89 7.80
N PHE A 203 -1.50 4.03 7.11
CA PHE A 203 -2.78 4.51 6.60
C PHE A 203 -3.27 3.71 5.38
N VAL A 204 -2.38 3.04 4.63
CA VAL A 204 -2.67 2.33 3.38
C VAL A 204 -2.99 0.85 3.61
N ASP A 205 -4.17 0.39 3.20
CA ASP A 205 -4.57 -1.03 3.27
C ASP A 205 -4.45 -1.72 1.92
N LEU A 206 -3.32 -2.41 1.73
CA LEU A 206 -3.06 -3.11 0.47
C LEU A 206 -4.01 -4.28 0.22
N ALA A 207 -4.66 -4.82 1.26
CA ALA A 207 -5.64 -5.88 1.06
C ALA A 207 -6.90 -5.34 0.36
N ALA A 208 -7.27 -4.09 0.65
CA ALA A 208 -8.44 -3.43 0.11
C ALA A 208 -8.24 -2.90 -1.32
N TYR A 209 -7.01 -2.89 -1.83
CA TYR A 209 -6.74 -2.44 -3.18
C TYR A 209 -7.41 -3.33 -4.23
N PRO A 210 -8.05 -2.73 -5.25
CA PRO A 210 -8.49 -3.48 -6.42
C PRO A 210 -7.28 -3.93 -7.24
N GLU A 211 -7.38 -5.12 -7.84
CA GLU A 211 -6.41 -5.55 -8.84
C GLU A 211 -6.61 -4.75 -10.13
N THR A 212 -5.58 -3.99 -10.52
CA THR A 212 -5.56 -3.26 -11.79
C THR A 212 -4.22 -3.47 -12.51
N ILE A 213 -4.28 -3.46 -13.84
CA ILE A 213 -3.09 -3.51 -14.70
C ILE A 213 -2.46 -2.12 -14.88
N ASP A 214 -3.25 -1.06 -14.75
CA ASP A 214 -2.79 0.33 -14.84
C ASP A 214 -1.96 0.69 -13.59
N PHE A 215 -0.82 1.33 -13.81
CA PHE A 215 0.12 1.62 -12.74
C PHE A 215 -0.30 2.79 -11.84
N GLY A 216 -1.15 3.70 -12.34
CA GLY A 216 -1.70 4.83 -11.60
C GLY A 216 -2.68 4.39 -10.50
N GLY A 217 -3.27 3.21 -10.68
CA GLY A 217 -4.18 2.61 -9.72
C GLY A 217 -5.60 3.14 -9.84
N ALA A 218 -6.48 2.70 -8.94
CA ALA A 218 -7.81 3.28 -8.83
C ALA A 218 -7.72 4.70 -8.26
N VAL A 219 -8.51 5.63 -8.82
CA VAL A 219 -8.64 7.01 -8.29
C VAL A 219 -9.00 6.97 -6.82
N GLY A 220 -8.61 7.94 -6.01
CA GLY A 220 -9.08 8.04 -4.62
C GLY A 220 -8.58 6.95 -3.65
N SER A 221 -7.80 5.98 -4.12
CA SER A 221 -7.07 5.05 -3.26
C SER A 221 -5.97 5.78 -2.49
N LEU A 222 -5.77 5.40 -1.22
CA LEU A 222 -4.65 5.87 -0.43
C LEU A 222 -3.35 5.29 -0.98
N PHE A 223 -2.36 6.10 -1.36
CA PHE A 223 -1.11 5.63 -1.96
C PHE A 223 0.09 6.47 -1.51
N ILE A 224 0.82 6.00 -0.50
CA ILE A 224 2.08 6.62 -0.10
C ILE A 224 3.01 5.60 0.57
N ARG A 225 4.31 5.76 0.31
CA ARG A 225 5.37 5.13 1.09
C ARG A 225 6.22 6.21 1.70
N GLN A 226 6.62 6.02 2.95
CA GLN A 226 7.39 7.02 3.67
C GLN A 226 8.19 6.38 4.79
N ALA A 227 9.21 7.10 5.26
CA ALA A 227 9.95 6.68 6.43
C ALA A 227 9.03 6.66 7.66
N MET A 228 9.15 5.63 8.49
CA MET A 228 8.35 5.47 9.70
C MET A 228 9.06 4.65 10.77
N ILE A 229 8.53 4.76 11.98
CA ILE A 229 8.67 3.76 13.03
C ILE A 229 7.27 3.23 13.31
N ARG A 230 7.05 1.92 13.11
CA ARG A 230 5.76 1.27 13.32
C ARG A 230 5.88 0.12 14.31
N TYR A 231 4.96 0.07 15.26
CA TYR A 231 4.70 -1.10 16.09
C TYR A 231 3.47 -1.86 15.55
N SER A 232 3.54 -3.18 15.50
CA SER A 232 2.44 -4.04 15.03
C SER A 232 2.26 -5.24 15.93
N GLN A 233 1.07 -5.41 16.53
CA GLN A 233 0.75 -6.50 17.44
C GLN A 233 -0.45 -7.28 16.92
N GLY A 234 -0.23 -8.55 16.59
CA GLY A 234 -1.31 -9.48 16.29
C GLY A 234 -2.06 -9.92 17.54
N PHE A 235 -3.35 -10.24 17.38
CA PHE A 235 -4.19 -10.90 18.37
C PHE A 235 -5.11 -11.91 17.65
N GLU A 236 -5.91 -12.67 18.40
CA GLU A 236 -6.84 -13.64 17.80
C GLU A 236 -7.90 -12.92 16.96
N GLY A 237 -7.88 -13.14 15.65
CA GLY A 237 -8.82 -12.53 14.71
C GLY A 237 -8.44 -11.11 14.25
N GLY A 238 -7.19 -10.67 14.42
CA GLY A 238 -6.77 -9.39 13.87
C GLY A 238 -5.39 -8.88 14.29
N SER A 239 -5.17 -7.58 14.09
CA SER A 239 -3.94 -6.91 14.52
C SER A 239 -4.15 -5.44 14.79
N PHE A 240 -3.38 -4.88 15.72
CA PHE A 240 -3.27 -3.44 15.93
C PHE A 240 -1.92 -2.93 15.43
N GLN A 241 -1.90 -1.76 14.81
CA GLN A 241 -0.69 -1.07 14.40
C GLN A 241 -0.71 0.37 14.87
N PHE A 242 0.46 0.87 15.25
CA PHE A 242 0.68 2.27 15.59
C PHE A 242 1.99 2.73 14.96
N ALA A 243 1.99 3.89 14.31
CA ALA A 243 3.16 4.44 13.66
C ALA A 243 3.31 5.94 13.87
N ILE A 244 4.57 6.36 13.89
CA ILE A 244 4.97 7.72 13.61
C ILE A 244 5.63 7.75 12.24
N GLU A 245 5.14 8.58 11.34
CA GLU A 245 5.52 8.59 9.93
C GLU A 245 6.05 9.97 9.52
N ASN A 246 6.92 10.00 8.51
CA ASN A 246 7.53 11.23 8.02
C ASN A 246 6.44 12.23 7.57
N PRO A 247 6.40 13.43 8.16
CA PRO A 247 5.44 14.44 7.78
C PRO A 247 5.93 15.18 6.51
N GLU A 248 5.00 15.64 5.68
CA GLU A 248 5.25 16.52 4.52
C GLU A 248 3.91 17.18 4.17
N SER A 249 3.83 18.51 4.11
CA SER A 249 2.60 19.23 3.76
C SER A 249 2.73 19.75 2.33
N ASN A 250 1.72 19.55 1.49
CA ASN A 250 1.72 19.99 0.09
C ASN A 250 0.58 20.96 -0.21
N PHE A 251 0.92 22.08 -0.85
CA PHE A 251 -0.02 23.17 -1.11
C PHE A 251 -0.08 23.52 -2.58
N ALA A 252 -1.28 23.88 -3.06
CA ALA A 252 -1.48 24.55 -4.34
C ALA A 252 -1.41 26.07 -4.16
N THR A 253 -0.88 26.78 -5.15
CA THR A 253 -1.00 28.24 -5.25
C THR A 253 -1.11 28.67 -6.70
N LYS A 254 -1.53 29.92 -6.93
CA LYS A 254 -1.47 30.55 -8.24
C LYS A 254 -0.20 31.38 -8.36
N THR A 255 0.54 31.16 -9.44
CA THR A 255 1.65 32.02 -9.86
C THR A 255 1.17 32.93 -10.99
N ILE A 256 1.72 34.14 -11.06
CA ILE A 256 1.43 35.09 -12.13
C ILE A 256 2.75 35.43 -12.81
N ASP A 257 2.84 35.22 -14.11
CA ASP A 257 4.04 35.56 -14.88
C ASP A 257 4.14 37.08 -15.13
N ALA A 258 5.25 37.50 -15.74
CA ALA A 258 5.48 38.92 -16.05
C ALA A 258 4.46 39.52 -17.03
N ASN A 259 3.70 38.69 -17.75
CA ASN A 259 2.67 39.10 -18.69
C ASN A 259 1.26 39.06 -18.07
N GLY A 260 1.14 38.74 -16.78
CA GLY A 260 -0.15 38.63 -16.09
C GLY A 260 -0.87 37.30 -16.30
N VAL A 261 -0.20 36.28 -16.84
CA VAL A 261 -0.78 34.95 -17.04
C VAL A 261 -0.73 34.18 -15.73
N GLU A 262 -1.90 33.73 -15.26
CA GLU A 262 -2.00 32.87 -14.09
C GLU A 262 -1.63 31.42 -14.43
N SER A 263 -0.93 30.74 -13.53
CA SER A 263 -0.58 29.32 -13.64
C SER A 263 -0.60 28.66 -12.27
N ASP A 264 -1.12 27.44 -12.19
CA ASP A 264 -1.13 26.68 -10.94
C ASP A 264 0.26 26.13 -10.62
N ALA A 265 0.66 26.26 -9.37
CA ALA A 265 1.90 25.72 -8.84
C ALA A 265 1.62 24.88 -7.59
N SER A 266 2.53 23.97 -7.28
CA SER A 266 2.48 23.18 -6.06
C SER A 266 3.84 23.13 -5.38
N PHE A 267 3.85 23.17 -4.06
CA PHE A 267 5.09 23.17 -3.27
C PHE A 267 4.89 22.42 -1.95
N GLY A 268 5.99 21.87 -1.43
CA GLY A 268 6.06 21.29 -0.09
C GLY A 268 6.45 22.36 0.94
N SER A 269 6.02 22.22 2.20
CA SER A 269 6.39 23.17 3.26
C SER A 269 7.82 22.98 3.75
N GLY A 270 8.28 21.72 3.87
CA GLY A 270 9.58 21.35 4.43
C GLY A 270 9.80 21.74 5.90
N ASN A 271 8.78 22.27 6.59
CA ASN A 271 8.87 22.85 7.93
C ASN A 271 8.03 22.09 8.96
N GLU A 272 7.74 20.83 8.71
CA GLU A 272 6.98 19.97 9.60
C GLU A 272 7.74 19.68 10.91
N VAL A 273 7.14 20.04 12.03
CA VAL A 273 7.77 19.90 13.37
C VAL A 273 7.31 18.66 14.14
N MET A 274 6.34 17.92 13.62
CA MET A 274 5.77 16.73 14.28
C MET A 274 5.50 15.64 13.25
N PRO A 275 5.83 14.36 13.55
CA PRO A 275 5.48 13.26 12.67
C PRO A 275 3.96 13.08 12.56
N ASP A 276 3.55 12.46 11.46
CA ASP A 276 2.17 12.01 11.30
C ASP A 276 1.95 10.81 12.23
N ILE A 277 0.90 10.84 13.05
CA ILE A 277 0.55 9.78 14.00
C ILE A 277 -0.58 8.97 13.42
N ILE A 278 -0.36 7.67 13.22
CA ILE A 278 -1.34 6.78 12.60
C ILE A 278 -1.57 5.55 13.47
N ALA A 279 -2.83 5.17 13.62
CA ALA A 279 -3.24 3.94 14.29
C ALA A 279 -4.22 3.16 13.41
N ARG A 280 -4.00 1.84 13.29
CA ARG A 280 -4.83 0.91 12.52
C ARG A 280 -5.28 -0.26 13.38
N LEU A 281 -6.55 -0.62 13.24
CA LEU A 281 -7.10 -1.88 13.72
C LEU A 281 -7.55 -2.72 12.53
N ASN A 282 -7.02 -3.93 12.42
CA ASN A 282 -7.45 -4.95 11.47
C ASN A 282 -8.28 -6.01 12.20
N LEU A 283 -9.36 -6.44 11.57
CA LEU A 283 -10.23 -7.53 11.99
C LEU A 283 -10.33 -8.53 10.84
N ASP A 284 -9.96 -9.77 11.11
CA ASP A 284 -9.83 -10.86 10.14
C ASP A 284 -10.75 -12.05 10.51
N PRO A 285 -12.09 -11.85 10.59
CA PRO A 285 -13.00 -12.98 10.77
C PRO A 285 -12.99 -13.90 9.54
N ALA A 286 -13.53 -15.11 9.69
CA ALA A 286 -13.58 -16.08 8.59
C ALA A 286 -14.31 -15.59 7.32
N PHE A 287 -15.15 -14.55 7.44
CA PHE A 287 -15.94 -13.98 6.35
C PHE A 287 -15.32 -12.73 5.71
N GLY A 288 -14.08 -12.35 6.05
CA GLY A 288 -13.39 -11.27 5.35
C GLY A 288 -12.32 -10.56 6.16
N HIS A 289 -11.79 -9.49 5.57
CA HIS A 289 -10.87 -8.54 6.19
C HIS A 289 -11.56 -7.20 6.35
N PHE A 290 -11.39 -6.55 7.50
CA PHE A 290 -11.88 -5.20 7.76
C PHE A 290 -10.79 -4.41 8.46
N SER A 291 -10.60 -3.15 8.08
CA SER A 291 -9.71 -2.27 8.81
C SER A 291 -10.30 -0.88 9.06
N VAL A 292 -9.97 -0.34 10.24
CA VAL A 292 -10.27 1.04 10.62
C VAL A 292 -8.97 1.71 10.93
N VAL A 293 -8.75 2.88 10.33
CA VAL A 293 -7.49 3.62 10.46
C VAL A 293 -7.77 5.06 10.80
N GLY A 294 -7.06 5.59 11.77
CA GLY A 294 -7.09 7.01 12.15
C GLY A 294 -5.72 7.63 12.00
N MET A 295 -5.70 8.89 11.57
CA MET A 295 -4.50 9.71 11.42
C MET A 295 -4.70 11.07 12.07
N LEU A 296 -3.67 11.53 12.76
CA LEU A 296 -3.53 12.90 13.24
C LEU A 296 -2.21 13.46 12.73
N ARG A 297 -2.22 14.69 12.23
CA ARG A 297 -1.01 15.35 11.77
C ARG A 297 -1.12 16.86 11.83
N ARG A 298 0.03 17.52 11.84
CA ARG A 298 0.12 18.98 11.76
C ARG A 298 0.43 19.36 10.31
N LEU A 299 -0.42 20.19 9.73
CA LEU A 299 -0.14 20.86 8.46
C LEU A 299 0.56 22.16 8.82
N SER A 300 1.76 22.37 8.28
CA SER A 300 2.53 23.58 8.52
C SER A 300 2.75 24.26 7.18
N TYR A 301 2.49 25.55 7.15
CA TYR A 301 2.82 26.42 6.04
C TYR A 301 3.78 27.47 6.56
N ASP A 302 4.92 27.63 5.92
CA ASP A 302 5.81 28.75 6.15
C ASP A 302 6.07 29.38 4.79
N GLY A 303 5.44 30.52 4.56
CA GLY A 303 5.63 31.27 3.33
C GLY A 303 7.07 31.75 3.31
N VAL A 304 7.96 31.07 2.59
CA VAL A 304 9.13 31.78 2.08
C VAL A 304 8.60 32.83 1.10
N PRO A 305 9.03 34.11 1.19
CA PRO A 305 8.80 35.03 0.10
C PRO A 305 9.36 34.34 -1.13
N PHE A 306 8.56 34.15 -2.18
CA PHE A 306 9.04 33.70 -3.49
C PHE A 306 9.93 34.80 -4.09
N ALA A 307 11.09 35.00 -3.48
CA ALA A 307 12.09 35.97 -3.84
C ALA A 307 13.16 35.22 -4.63
N GLY A 308 12.93 35.12 -5.94
CA GLY A 308 13.96 35.05 -6.97
C GLY A 308 14.99 33.93 -6.89
N ASN A 309 15.00 33.13 -7.96
CA ASN A 309 16.12 32.36 -8.52
C ASN A 309 16.12 30.84 -8.22
N THR A 310 15.20 30.11 -8.83
CA THR A 310 15.52 28.85 -9.54
C THR A 310 14.48 28.69 -10.67
N PHE A 311 14.88 28.97 -11.91
CA PHE A 311 14.02 29.10 -13.12
C PHE A 311 13.11 30.34 -13.19
N GLY A 312 13.62 31.45 -13.75
CA GLY A 312 12.91 32.37 -14.66
C GLY A 312 11.61 33.10 -14.27
N TYR A 313 10.99 32.82 -13.12
CA TYR A 313 9.73 33.46 -12.73
C TYR A 313 9.97 34.55 -11.69
N SER A 314 9.84 35.80 -12.11
CA SER A 314 9.82 36.98 -11.24
C SER A 314 8.40 37.23 -10.74
N ALA A 315 8.09 36.81 -9.50
CA ALA A 315 6.93 37.31 -8.78
C ALA A 315 7.28 38.68 -8.16
N GLY A 316 6.43 39.68 -8.42
CA GLY A 316 6.59 41.04 -7.92
C GLY A 316 6.65 41.11 -6.39
N ARG A 317 7.50 42.02 -5.89
CA ARG A 317 7.44 42.50 -4.50
C ARG A 317 6.04 43.03 -4.22
N PHE A 318 5.33 42.43 -3.27
CA PHE A 318 4.09 43.00 -2.72
C PHE A 318 4.22 43.24 -1.22
N GLY A 319 4.10 44.52 -0.84
CA GLY A 319 3.46 45.01 0.39
C GLY A 319 3.99 44.60 1.76
N GLU A 320 5.02 45.30 2.22
CA GLU A 320 5.05 46.05 3.50
C GLU A 320 4.18 45.54 4.68
N HIS A 321 4.42 44.32 5.18
CA HIS A 321 4.28 43.96 6.62
C HIS A 321 4.82 42.56 6.96
N SER A 322 5.92 42.15 6.33
CA SER A 322 6.68 40.99 6.77
C SER A 322 8.03 41.47 7.28
N ASP A 323 8.36 41.18 8.55
CA ASP A 323 9.73 41.29 9.04
C ASP A 323 10.66 40.68 7.99
N ALA A 324 11.61 41.49 7.51
CA ALA A 324 12.44 41.17 6.36
C ALA A 324 13.14 39.81 6.53
N GLY A 325 12.56 38.76 5.95
CA GLY A 325 13.11 37.40 5.95
C GLY A 325 12.10 36.26 6.11
N HIS A 326 10.89 36.50 6.61
CA HIS A 326 9.89 35.44 6.83
C HIS A 326 8.54 35.89 6.25
N GLY A 327 7.98 35.12 5.31
CA GLY A 327 6.60 35.35 4.88
C GLY A 327 5.61 34.73 5.87
N PRO A 328 4.32 34.67 5.54
CA PRO A 328 3.29 34.24 6.47
C PRO A 328 3.45 32.77 6.82
N SER A 329 3.55 32.46 8.12
CA SER A 329 3.52 31.09 8.65
C SER A 329 2.18 30.79 9.31
N ASP A 330 1.60 29.62 9.03
CA ASP A 330 0.38 29.13 9.67
C ASP A 330 0.49 27.62 9.94
N ASP A 331 -0.23 27.15 10.94
CA ASP A 331 -0.26 25.73 11.28
C ASP A 331 -1.64 25.27 11.74
N THR A 332 -2.04 24.08 11.31
CA THR A 332 -3.33 23.52 11.70
C THR A 332 -3.24 22.03 11.98
N LEU A 333 -4.05 21.56 12.92
CA LEU A 333 -4.18 20.14 13.21
C LEU A 333 -5.18 19.52 12.23
N GLY A 334 -4.67 18.60 11.42
CA GLY A 334 -5.44 17.80 10.49
C GLY A 334 -5.71 16.40 11.02
N TYR A 335 -6.82 15.81 10.57
CA TYR A 335 -7.14 14.41 10.85
C TYR A 335 -7.62 13.70 9.59
N ALA A 336 -7.52 12.37 9.59
CA ALA A 336 -8.19 11.53 8.62
C ALA A 336 -8.58 10.18 9.21
N VAL A 337 -9.61 9.57 8.61
CA VAL A 337 -10.10 8.24 8.93
C VAL A 337 -10.27 7.46 7.63
N SER A 338 -9.91 6.19 7.65
CA SER A 338 -10.09 5.24 6.55
C SER A 338 -10.82 4.00 7.05
N LEU A 339 -11.80 3.54 6.28
CA LEU A 339 -12.54 2.30 6.48
C LEU A 339 -12.34 1.39 5.28
N ASN A 340 -11.86 0.17 5.52
CA ASN A 340 -11.56 -0.77 4.47
C ASN A 340 -12.24 -2.12 4.70
N ALA A 341 -12.62 -2.80 3.62
CA ALA A 341 -13.17 -4.14 3.67
C ALA A 341 -12.80 -4.97 2.44
N VAL A 342 -12.54 -6.27 2.68
CA VAL A 342 -12.43 -7.30 1.65
C VAL A 342 -13.34 -8.45 2.04
N ILE A 343 -14.40 -8.66 1.27
CA ILE A 343 -15.44 -9.63 1.59
C ILE A 343 -15.47 -10.69 0.48
N PRO A 344 -15.13 -11.96 0.78
CA PRO A 344 -15.36 -13.07 -0.16
C PRO A 344 -16.85 -13.15 -0.51
N THR A 345 -17.15 -13.33 -1.78
CA THR A 345 -18.53 -13.42 -2.26
C THR A 345 -18.83 -14.85 -2.70
N PHE A 346 -18.76 -15.15 -3.99
CA PHE A 346 -19.04 -16.47 -4.54
C PHE A 346 -17.78 -17.06 -5.17
N GLY A 347 -17.48 -18.33 -4.86
CA GLY A 347 -16.31 -19.00 -5.44
C GLY A 347 -14.98 -18.33 -5.05
N LYS A 348 -14.28 -17.78 -6.06
CA LYS A 348 -13.00 -17.08 -5.87
C LYS A 348 -13.14 -15.55 -5.90
N ASP A 349 -14.38 -15.06 -6.00
CA ASP A 349 -14.66 -13.65 -6.16
C ASP A 349 -14.68 -12.94 -4.81
N ASN A 350 -14.24 -11.70 -4.79
CA ASN A 350 -14.18 -10.85 -3.62
C ASN A 350 -14.69 -9.44 -3.95
N PHE A 351 -15.24 -8.80 -2.92
CA PHE A 351 -15.66 -7.42 -2.94
C PHE A 351 -14.66 -6.59 -2.14
N HIS A 352 -14.18 -5.51 -2.75
CA HIS A 352 -13.22 -4.59 -2.15
C HIS A 352 -13.90 -3.24 -1.91
N PHE A 353 -13.65 -2.66 -0.75
CA PHE A 353 -14.19 -1.35 -0.35
C PHE A 353 -13.14 -0.56 0.42
N GLU A 354 -13.00 0.70 0.07
CA GLU A 354 -12.19 1.69 0.76
C GLU A 354 -12.96 3.02 0.77
N ALA A 355 -13.10 3.61 1.95
CA ALA A 355 -13.72 4.92 2.14
C ALA A 355 -12.84 5.77 3.06
N ASN A 356 -12.45 6.95 2.56
CA ASN A 356 -11.53 7.85 3.23
C ASN A 356 -12.22 9.19 3.51
N TYR A 357 -12.04 9.74 4.71
CA TYR A 357 -12.60 11.04 5.10
C TYR A 357 -11.65 11.79 6.02
N GLY A 358 -11.45 13.09 5.80
CA GLY A 358 -10.57 13.88 6.65
C GLY A 358 -10.21 15.24 6.08
N THR A 359 -9.50 16.01 6.90
CA THR A 359 -9.00 17.35 6.60
C THR A 359 -7.52 17.35 6.20
N ALA A 360 -6.84 16.19 6.21
CA ALA A 360 -5.41 16.11 5.89
C ALA A 360 -5.06 14.89 5.03
N LEU A 361 -5.94 14.57 4.07
CA LEU A 361 -5.81 13.41 3.18
C LEU A 361 -4.96 13.66 1.93
N GLY A 362 -4.72 14.92 1.54
CA GLY A 362 -4.15 15.31 0.24
C GLY A 362 -2.97 14.44 -0.21
N ARG A 363 -1.85 14.51 0.53
CA ARG A 363 -0.64 13.72 0.23
C ARG A 363 -0.81 12.20 0.27
N TYR A 364 -1.82 11.71 1.00
CA TYR A 364 -2.06 10.28 1.20
C TYR A 364 -2.88 9.67 0.07
N LEU A 365 -3.64 10.49 -0.69
CA LEU A 365 -4.40 10.03 -1.84
C LEU A 365 -3.49 9.86 -3.06
N THR A 366 -3.79 8.86 -3.89
CA THR A 366 -3.15 8.70 -5.20
C THR A 366 -3.30 9.97 -6.05
N ALA A 367 -2.40 10.19 -7.00
CA ALA A 367 -2.36 11.35 -7.89
C ALA A 367 -1.95 12.70 -7.25
N GLY A 368 -1.46 12.71 -6.00
CA GLY A 368 -0.77 13.88 -5.44
C GLY A 368 -1.69 15.08 -5.20
N PHE A 369 -2.90 14.84 -4.68
CA PHE A 369 -3.82 15.91 -4.30
C PHE A 369 -3.17 16.85 -3.29
N GLN A 370 -3.46 18.15 -3.40
CA GLN A 370 -2.96 19.16 -2.49
C GLN A 370 -3.84 19.23 -1.23
N GLU A 371 -3.22 19.53 -0.09
CA GLU A 371 -3.92 19.63 1.19
C GLU A 371 -4.75 20.90 1.30
N ALA A 372 -4.26 21.99 0.71
CA ALA A 372 -4.97 23.25 0.65
C ALA A 372 -4.51 24.12 -0.52
N PHE A 373 -5.33 25.13 -0.84
CA PHE A 373 -5.00 26.19 -1.77
C PHE A 373 -4.63 27.48 -1.03
N VAL A 374 -3.49 28.07 -1.39
CA VAL A 374 -2.98 29.34 -0.86
C VAL A 374 -3.16 30.42 -1.92
N ASN A 375 -4.05 31.38 -1.66
CA ASN A 375 -4.27 32.52 -2.55
C ASN A 375 -3.30 33.67 -2.21
N PRO A 376 -2.44 34.12 -3.14
CA PRO A 376 -1.52 35.23 -2.90
C PRO A 376 -2.16 36.64 -2.93
N LEU A 377 -3.42 36.79 -3.37
CA LEU A 377 -4.05 38.11 -3.66
C LEU A 377 -5.06 38.61 -2.61
N THR A 378 -5.48 37.78 -1.66
CA THR A 378 -6.43 38.16 -0.59
C THR A 378 -5.96 37.61 0.74
N LEU A 379 -6.23 38.34 1.84
CA LEU A 379 -6.05 37.89 3.22
C LEU A 379 -6.34 36.38 3.35
N TYR A 380 -5.27 35.65 3.67
CA TYR A 380 -5.13 34.21 3.48
C TYR A 380 -6.27 33.44 4.16
N SER A 381 -6.98 32.61 3.38
CA SER A 381 -7.98 31.66 3.88
C SER A 381 -7.57 30.27 3.43
N LEU A 382 -7.28 29.38 4.38
CA LEU A 382 -7.02 27.97 4.13
C LEU A 382 -8.34 27.31 3.71
N TYR A 383 -8.47 26.95 2.43
CA TYR A 383 -9.62 26.19 1.95
C TYR A 383 -9.34 24.70 2.06
N LEU A 384 -10.17 24.02 2.86
CA LEU A 384 -10.12 22.59 3.04
C LEU A 384 -10.88 21.87 1.94
N ILE A 385 -10.23 20.94 1.24
CA ILE A 385 -10.88 20.12 0.21
C ILE A 385 -11.36 18.81 0.83
N LEU A 386 -12.68 18.60 0.82
CA LEU A 386 -13.35 17.36 1.25
C LEU A 386 -13.59 16.45 0.05
N LEU A 387 -13.02 15.24 0.05
CA LEU A 387 -13.16 14.27 -1.03
C LEU A 387 -13.72 12.94 -0.51
N PRO A 388 -15.03 12.65 -0.71
CA PRO A 388 -15.54 11.29 -0.54
C PRO A 388 -15.17 10.43 -1.75
N TYR A 389 -14.68 9.20 -1.51
CA TYR A 389 -14.38 8.22 -2.56
C TYR A 389 -14.99 6.84 -2.26
N LEU A 390 -15.46 6.15 -3.31
CA LEU A 390 -15.98 4.80 -3.28
C LEU A 390 -15.45 4.02 -4.50
N SER A 391 -14.64 3.00 -4.27
CA SER A 391 -14.23 2.03 -5.30
C SER A 391 -15.09 0.78 -5.22
N LEU A 392 -15.61 0.32 -6.36
CA LEU A 392 -16.30 -0.95 -6.50
C LEU A 392 -15.61 -1.75 -7.60
N SER A 393 -14.89 -2.81 -7.25
CA SER A 393 -14.33 -3.75 -8.23
C SER A 393 -14.81 -5.15 -7.92
N GLY A 394 -15.49 -5.77 -8.88
CA GLY A 394 -15.84 -7.19 -8.85
C GLY A 394 -15.05 -7.92 -9.95
N ARG A 395 -14.47 -9.07 -9.62
CA ARG A 395 -13.93 -9.97 -10.63
C ARG A 395 -15.14 -10.64 -11.31
N SER A 396 -15.38 -10.33 -12.59
CA SER A 396 -16.31 -11.15 -13.39
C SER A 396 -15.60 -12.45 -13.81
N PRO A 397 -16.34 -13.57 -13.92
CA PRO A 397 -15.78 -14.92 -14.09
C PRO A 397 -14.86 -15.11 -15.30
#